data_AF-A0A8H4EGF6-F1
#
_entry.id   AF-A0A8H4EGF6-F1
#
_cell.length_a   1.000
_cell.length_b   1.000
_cell.length_c   1.000
_cell.angle_alpha   90.00
_cell.angle_beta   90.00
_cell.angle_gamma   90.00
#
_symmetry.space_group_name_H-M   'P 1'
#
loop_
_entity.id
_entity.type
_entity.pdbx_description
1 polymer ?
#
loop_
_entity_poly.entity_id
_entity_poly.type
_entity_poly.pdbx_seq_one_letter_code
_entity_poly.pdbx_strand_id
1 'polypeptide(L)'
;MTSHDDGKENIDNTEVLDEKPRRIILGLISQIRKGTELHRISLPAFIFEPRSMLERITDFMSHPELILRASKQENNVQRFISVVRYYLSGWHVKPKGVKKSYNPILGEFFRARWKFHDNTNALYIAEQVSHHPPVSAYYYASPENNILIYGTLRPKSKFMGNSAGTMMHGETKFHFTNRPDEVYRITMPNFYARGILFGKVVMELGDKTTIICEKTGLMYEMQFQTKGYFSGAYNSIYGKIILISTGEALFEISGK
;
A
#
# COMPACT_ATOMS: atom_id res chain seq x y z
N MET A 1 18.16 -9.10 -38.12
CA MET A 1 18.23 -7.82 -37.40
C MET A 1 17.19 -7.84 -36.29
N THR A 2 17.62 -8.29 -35.12
CA THR A 2 16.84 -8.30 -33.88
C THR A 2 16.81 -6.87 -33.35
N SER A 3 15.63 -6.25 -33.35
CA SER A 3 15.40 -4.97 -32.69
C SER A 3 15.65 -5.13 -31.19
N HIS A 4 16.72 -4.51 -30.70
CA HIS A 4 16.92 -4.27 -29.28
C HIS A 4 15.81 -3.35 -28.80
N ASP A 5 14.96 -3.88 -27.92
CA ASP A 5 14.07 -3.08 -27.09
C ASP A 5 14.93 -2.52 -25.95
N ASP A 6 15.39 -1.28 -26.12
CA ASP A 6 16.12 -0.54 -25.10
C ASP A 6 15.18 -0.27 -23.92
N GLY A 7 15.17 -1.21 -22.96
CA GLY A 7 14.46 -1.13 -21.70
C GLY A 7 14.94 0.04 -20.84
N LYS A 8 14.46 1.25 -21.13
CA LYS A 8 14.43 2.33 -20.14
C LYS A 8 13.35 2.00 -19.13
N GLU A 9 13.75 1.69 -17.89
CA GLU A 9 12.82 1.62 -16.76
C GLU A 9 12.00 2.90 -16.71
N ASN A 10 10.68 2.75 -16.85
CA ASN A 10 9.75 3.87 -16.95
C ASN A 10 9.49 4.39 -15.53
N ILE A 11 10.34 5.32 -15.09
CA ILE A 11 10.40 5.90 -13.73
C ILE A 11 9.02 6.39 -13.22
N ASP A 12 8.12 6.76 -14.13
CA ASP A 12 6.81 7.33 -13.80
C ASP A 12 5.64 6.32 -13.78
N ASN A 13 5.88 5.01 -13.89
CA ASN A 13 4.83 3.98 -13.96
C ASN A 13 3.75 4.30 -15.01
N THR A 14 4.18 4.82 -16.16
CA THR A 14 3.26 5.17 -17.25
C THR A 14 3.02 3.95 -18.12
N GLU A 15 1.74 3.60 -18.34
CA GLU A 15 1.35 2.58 -19.33
C GLU A 15 0.59 3.29 -20.46
N VAL A 16 1.04 3.08 -21.69
CA VAL A 16 0.29 3.44 -22.88
C VAL A 16 -0.50 2.20 -23.26
N LEU A 17 -1.81 2.24 -23.04
CA LEU A 17 -2.70 1.16 -23.44
C LEU A 17 -2.88 1.14 -24.95
N ASP A 18 -2.78 -0.05 -25.54
CA ASP A 18 -3.13 -0.28 -26.94
C ASP A 18 -4.59 0.12 -27.22
N GLU A 19 -4.91 0.41 -28.49
CA GLU A 19 -6.23 0.91 -28.90
C GLU A 19 -7.39 -0.02 -28.49
N LYS A 20 -7.19 -1.34 -28.55
CA LYS A 20 -8.23 -2.32 -28.21
C LYS A 20 -8.57 -2.33 -26.70
N PRO A 21 -7.60 -2.51 -25.78
CA PRO A 21 -7.82 -2.31 -24.33
C PRO A 21 -8.49 -0.96 -24.01
N ARG A 22 -8.05 0.11 -24.67
CA ARG A 22 -8.60 1.45 -24.47
C ARG A 22 -10.08 1.54 -24.86
N ARG A 23 -10.47 0.99 -26.02
CA ARG A 23 -11.89 0.95 -26.46
C ARG A 23 -12.78 0.18 -25.50
N ILE A 24 -12.30 -0.93 -24.94
CA ILE A 24 -13.05 -1.72 -23.94
C ILE A 24 -13.27 -0.89 -22.67
N ILE A 25 -12.22 -0.23 -22.17
CA ILE A 25 -12.32 0.66 -21.00
C ILE A 25 -13.32 1.80 -21.27
N LEU A 26 -13.26 2.45 -22.43
CA LEU A 26 -14.20 3.52 -22.79
C LEU A 26 -15.65 3.03 -22.85
N GLY A 27 -15.88 1.83 -23.39
CA GLY A 27 -17.21 1.21 -23.45
C GLY A 27 -17.78 0.85 -22.07
N LEU A 28 -16.94 0.46 -21.11
CA LEU A 28 -17.35 0.25 -19.73
C LEU A 28 -17.61 1.58 -19.01
N ILE A 29 -16.72 2.55 -19.20
CA ILE A 29 -16.83 3.85 -18.53
C ILE A 29 -18.06 4.64 -18.99
N SER A 30 -18.45 4.52 -20.26
CA SER A 30 -19.66 5.18 -20.78
C SER A 30 -20.95 4.73 -20.09
N GLN A 31 -20.94 3.59 -19.40
CA GLN A 31 -22.08 3.04 -18.67
C GLN A 31 -22.15 3.51 -17.20
N ILE A 32 -21.13 4.21 -16.71
CA ILE A 32 -21.00 4.55 -15.28
C ILE A 32 -20.85 6.04 -15.06
N ARG A 33 -21.38 6.53 -13.94
CA ARG A 33 -21.32 7.96 -13.56
C ARG A 33 -20.20 8.20 -12.57
N LYS A 34 -19.66 9.42 -12.53
CA LYS A 34 -18.71 9.83 -11.47
C LYS A 34 -19.31 9.53 -10.09
N GLY A 35 -18.53 8.88 -9.23
CA GLY A 35 -18.95 8.40 -7.91
C GLY A 35 -19.39 6.93 -7.86
N THR A 36 -19.59 6.28 -9.02
CA THR A 36 -19.99 4.86 -9.07
C THR A 36 -18.95 3.98 -8.36
N GLU A 37 -19.42 3.08 -7.50
CA GLU A 37 -18.57 2.12 -6.79
C GLU A 37 -18.15 0.98 -7.73
N LEU A 38 -16.84 0.83 -7.92
CA LEU A 38 -16.30 -0.06 -8.96
C LEU A 38 -16.36 -1.55 -8.56
N HIS A 39 -16.56 -1.89 -7.29
CA HIS A 39 -16.62 -3.28 -6.85
C HIS A 39 -17.85 -4.04 -7.39
N ARG A 40 -18.86 -3.32 -7.89
CA ARG A 40 -20.07 -3.90 -8.50
C ARG A 40 -19.96 -4.08 -10.01
N ILE A 41 -18.83 -3.68 -10.59
CA ILE A 41 -18.60 -3.69 -12.04
C ILE A 41 -17.48 -4.68 -12.33
N SER A 42 -17.75 -5.63 -13.23
CA SER A 42 -16.73 -6.54 -13.72
C SER A 42 -15.75 -5.79 -14.63
N LEU A 43 -14.52 -5.62 -14.16
CA LEU A 43 -13.45 -5.03 -14.96
C LEU A 43 -12.81 -6.12 -15.86
N PRO A 44 -12.24 -5.75 -17.02
CA PRO A 44 -11.55 -6.70 -17.90
C PRO A 44 -10.30 -7.29 -17.25
N ALA A 45 -10.00 -8.56 -17.55
CA ALA A 45 -8.87 -9.30 -16.97
C ALA A 45 -7.50 -8.60 -17.15
N PHE A 46 -7.28 -7.89 -18.26
CA PHE A 46 -6.01 -7.21 -18.53
C PHE A 46 -5.70 -6.05 -17.57
N ILE A 47 -6.68 -5.56 -16.80
CA ILE A 47 -6.47 -4.56 -15.75
C ILE A 47 -5.87 -5.22 -14.49
N PHE A 48 -5.95 -6.54 -14.36
CA PHE A 48 -5.53 -7.24 -13.16
C PHE A 48 -4.11 -7.79 -13.27
N GLU A 49 -3.40 -7.77 -12.15
CA GLU A 49 -2.20 -8.59 -11.94
C GLU A 49 -2.63 -10.01 -11.50
N PRO A 50 -1.81 -11.05 -11.72
CA PRO A 50 -2.17 -12.44 -11.43
C PRO A 50 -2.05 -12.78 -9.94
N ARG A 51 -2.49 -11.87 -9.04
CA ARG A 51 -2.43 -12.04 -7.58
C ARG A 51 -3.71 -11.58 -6.91
N SER A 52 -4.11 -12.32 -5.89
CA SER A 52 -5.15 -11.90 -4.94
C SER A 52 -4.66 -10.72 -4.10
N MET A 53 -5.57 -9.87 -3.63
CA MET A 53 -5.23 -8.86 -2.62
C MET A 53 -4.61 -9.49 -1.37
N LEU A 54 -5.04 -10.70 -0.98
CA LEU A 54 -4.53 -11.39 0.22
C LEU A 54 -3.05 -11.73 0.10
N GLU A 55 -2.61 -12.08 -1.11
CA GLU A 55 -1.20 -12.31 -1.45
C GLU A 55 -0.45 -10.98 -1.59
N ARG A 56 -1.04 -9.98 -2.26
CA ARG A 56 -0.38 -8.69 -2.50
C ARG A 56 0.06 -7.96 -1.23
N ILE A 57 -0.68 -8.11 -0.12
CA ILE A 57 -0.26 -7.56 1.19
C ILE A 57 1.15 -8.03 1.58
N THR A 58 1.56 -9.22 1.14
CA THR A 58 2.89 -9.77 1.43
C THR A 58 4.04 -9.03 0.73
N ASP A 59 3.76 -8.10 -0.18
CA ASP A 59 4.78 -7.19 -0.74
C ASP A 59 5.46 -6.33 0.36
N PHE A 60 4.79 -6.11 1.50
CA PHE A 60 5.41 -5.50 2.68
C PHE A 60 6.52 -6.35 3.33
N MET A 61 6.70 -7.59 2.89
CA MET A 61 7.78 -8.49 3.32
C MET A 61 8.97 -8.51 2.36
N SER A 62 9.07 -7.57 1.41
CA SER A 62 10.23 -7.49 0.51
C SER A 62 11.53 -7.09 1.20
N HIS A 63 11.43 -6.39 2.33
CA HIS A 63 12.58 -5.93 3.14
C HIS A 63 12.40 -6.32 4.62
N PRO A 64 12.36 -7.64 4.94
CA PRO A 64 12.06 -8.10 6.30
C PRO A 64 13.16 -7.73 7.31
N GLU A 65 14.40 -7.53 6.86
CA GLU A 65 15.52 -7.11 7.70
C GLU A 65 15.28 -5.75 8.38
N LEU A 66 14.51 -4.85 7.76
CA LEU A 66 14.16 -3.56 8.35
C LEU A 66 13.34 -3.73 9.63
N ILE A 67 12.40 -4.68 9.61
CA ILE A 67 11.54 -4.91 10.76
C ILE A 67 12.17 -5.77 11.83
N LEU A 68 12.98 -6.75 11.43
CA LEU A 68 13.83 -7.49 12.36
C LEU A 68 14.76 -6.53 13.12
N ARG A 69 15.32 -5.53 12.44
CA ARG A 69 16.14 -4.49 13.10
C ARG A 69 15.33 -3.61 14.04
N ALA A 70 14.10 -3.25 13.68
CA ALA A 70 13.24 -2.42 14.52
C ALA A 70 12.97 -3.07 15.88
N SER A 71 12.71 -4.39 15.91
CA SER A 71 12.45 -5.13 17.15
C SER A 71 13.58 -5.07 18.18
N LYS A 72 14.83 -4.90 17.71
CA LYS A 72 16.06 -4.86 18.50
C LYS A 72 16.46 -3.44 18.93
N GLN A 73 15.75 -2.41 18.52
CA GLN A 73 16.03 -1.04 18.95
C GLN A 73 15.51 -0.82 20.37
N GLU A 74 16.35 -0.31 21.28
CA GLU A 74 15.92 0.01 22.65
C GLU A 74 15.37 1.43 22.78
N ASN A 75 15.98 2.40 22.09
CA ASN A 75 15.49 3.78 22.10
C ASN A 75 14.17 3.90 21.31
N ASN A 76 13.14 4.43 21.97
CA ASN A 76 11.78 4.54 21.42
C ASN A 76 11.74 5.34 20.11
N VAL A 77 12.48 6.45 20.01
CA VAL A 77 12.52 7.29 18.81
C VAL A 77 13.18 6.56 17.64
N GLN A 78 14.33 5.89 17.88
CA GLN A 78 15.02 5.11 16.84
C GLN A 78 14.20 3.91 16.37
N ARG A 79 13.47 3.27 17.29
CA ARG A 79 12.54 2.20 16.96
C ARG A 79 11.39 2.71 16.11
N PHE A 80 10.80 3.85 16.48
CA PHE A 80 9.74 4.49 15.70
C PHE A 80 10.20 4.87 14.29
N ILE A 81 11.41 5.43 14.13
CA ILE A 81 12.02 5.70 12.81
C ILE A 81 12.18 4.40 12.01
N SER A 82 12.54 3.30 12.66
CA SER A 82 12.69 1.99 12.00
C SER A 82 11.34 1.43 11.53
N VAL A 83 10.26 1.60 12.30
CA VAL A 83 8.90 1.25 11.88
C VAL A 83 8.45 2.10 10.69
N VAL A 84 8.71 3.41 10.71
CA VAL A 84 8.44 4.32 9.58
C VAL A 84 9.20 3.86 8.33
N ARG A 85 10.50 3.56 8.45
CA ARG A 85 11.33 3.09 7.34
C ARG A 85 10.81 1.78 6.76
N TYR A 86 10.48 0.80 7.60
CA TYR A 86 9.91 -0.47 7.18
C TYR A 86 8.60 -0.24 6.42
N TYR A 87 7.69 0.57 6.96
CA TYR A 87 6.42 0.91 6.31
C TYR A 87 6.62 1.54 4.93
N LEU A 88 7.54 2.50 4.79
CA LEU A 88 7.82 3.15 3.50
C LEU A 88 8.41 2.19 2.48
N SER A 89 9.21 1.23 2.94
CA SER A 89 9.83 0.23 2.06
C SER A 89 8.81 -0.69 1.37
N GLY A 90 7.59 -0.83 1.88
CA GLY A 90 6.56 -1.70 1.29
C GLY A 90 5.94 -1.16 -0.02
N TRP A 91 6.14 0.12 -0.35
CA TRP A 91 5.38 0.78 -1.43
C TRP A 91 6.06 0.76 -2.80
N HIS A 92 7.34 0.43 -2.88
CA HIS A 92 8.09 0.41 -4.14
C HIS A 92 7.81 -0.85 -4.98
N VAL A 93 7.34 -1.95 -4.36
CA VAL A 93 6.97 -3.17 -5.07
C VAL A 93 5.68 -2.96 -5.83
N LYS A 94 5.79 -2.94 -7.16
CA LYS A 94 4.67 -2.64 -8.06
C LYS A 94 4.71 -3.57 -9.27
N PRO A 95 3.54 -4.01 -9.78
CA PRO A 95 3.50 -4.70 -11.06
C PRO A 95 3.93 -3.75 -12.19
N LYS A 96 4.43 -4.31 -13.30
CA LYS A 96 4.68 -3.53 -14.52
C LYS A 96 3.34 -2.97 -15.04
N GLY A 97 3.24 -1.65 -15.16
CA GLY A 97 2.04 -0.95 -15.62
C GLY A 97 1.00 -0.70 -14.50
N VAL A 98 -0.18 -0.25 -14.89
CA VAL A 98 -1.25 0.12 -13.96
C VAL A 98 -2.18 -1.07 -13.77
N LYS A 99 -1.81 -1.96 -12.84
CA LYS A 99 -2.58 -3.17 -12.52
C LYS A 99 -3.22 -3.14 -11.14
N LYS A 100 -4.42 -3.71 -11.04
CA LYS A 100 -5.16 -3.95 -9.79
C LYS A 100 -5.00 -5.41 -9.37
N SER A 101 -4.88 -5.70 -8.09
CA SER A 101 -5.05 -7.08 -7.61
C SER A 101 -6.50 -7.55 -7.71
N TYR A 102 -6.70 -8.86 -7.81
CA TYR A 102 -8.03 -9.46 -7.76
C TYR A 102 -8.72 -9.15 -6.43
N ASN A 103 -10.02 -8.86 -6.49
CA ASN A 103 -10.84 -8.74 -5.28
C ASN A 103 -11.11 -10.15 -4.75
N PRO A 104 -10.67 -10.51 -3.54
CA PRO A 104 -10.85 -11.85 -3.03
C PRO A 104 -12.32 -12.23 -2.89
N ILE A 105 -12.65 -13.51 -3.10
CA ILE A 105 -13.98 -14.04 -2.81
C ILE A 105 -14.18 -14.23 -1.30
N LEU A 106 -15.42 -14.25 -0.81
CA LEU A 106 -15.70 -14.48 0.61
C LEU A 106 -15.13 -15.84 1.07
N GLY A 107 -14.38 -15.84 2.18
CA GLY A 107 -13.73 -17.04 2.73
C GLY A 107 -12.45 -17.46 1.99
N GLU A 108 -12.03 -16.74 0.94
CA GLU A 108 -10.71 -16.93 0.37
C GLU A 108 -9.65 -16.68 1.44
N PHE A 109 -8.61 -17.52 1.47
CA PHE A 109 -7.49 -17.35 2.37
C PHE A 109 -6.15 -17.51 1.65
N PHE A 110 -5.14 -16.82 2.15
CA PHE A 110 -3.75 -16.95 1.70
C PHE A 110 -2.84 -17.19 2.90
N ARG A 111 -1.84 -18.05 2.73
CA ARG A 111 -0.84 -18.35 3.76
C ARG A 111 0.55 -18.32 3.16
N ALA A 112 1.49 -17.78 3.91
CA ALA A 112 2.89 -17.77 3.53
C ALA A 112 3.77 -17.97 4.77
N ARG A 113 5.01 -18.39 4.52
CA ARG A 113 6.03 -18.54 5.55
C ARG A 113 7.35 -18.02 5.03
N TRP A 114 8.08 -17.31 5.88
CA TRP A 114 9.45 -16.88 5.62
C TRP A 114 10.37 -17.62 6.58
N LYS A 115 11.53 -18.03 6.07
CA LYS A 115 12.67 -18.49 6.87
C LYS A 115 13.77 -17.47 6.71
N PHE A 116 14.23 -16.89 7.81
CA PHE A 116 15.28 -15.87 7.81
C PHE A 116 16.67 -16.49 7.91
N HIS A 117 17.70 -15.67 7.66
CA HIS A 117 19.10 -16.09 7.67
C HIS A 117 19.58 -16.57 9.05
N ASP A 118 18.98 -16.05 10.13
CA ASP A 118 19.24 -16.45 11.51
C ASP A 118 18.44 -17.70 11.94
N ASN A 119 17.83 -18.41 10.97
CA ASN A 119 16.98 -19.60 11.15
C ASN A 119 15.67 -19.36 11.91
N THR A 120 15.33 -18.12 12.26
CA THR A 120 14.00 -17.79 12.76
C THR A 120 12.99 -17.79 11.61
N ASN A 121 11.70 -17.85 11.95
CA ASN A 121 10.64 -17.95 10.95
C ASN A 121 9.55 -16.91 11.18
N ALA A 122 8.82 -16.61 10.12
CA ALA A 122 7.56 -15.88 10.22
C ALA A 122 6.45 -16.58 9.47
N LEU A 123 5.23 -16.49 9.98
CA LEU A 123 4.01 -16.97 9.36
C LEU A 123 3.13 -15.78 8.97
N TYR A 124 2.40 -15.93 7.88
CA TYR A 124 1.34 -15.04 7.45
C TYR A 124 0.08 -15.84 7.15
N ILE A 125 -1.05 -15.32 7.59
CA ILE A 125 -2.38 -15.78 7.20
C ILE A 125 -3.25 -14.56 6.92
N ALA A 126 -4.02 -14.63 5.85
CA ALA A 126 -5.04 -13.64 5.54
C ALA A 126 -6.30 -14.31 5.04
N GLU A 127 -7.44 -13.68 5.30
CA GLU A 127 -8.75 -14.16 4.92
C GLU A 127 -9.63 -12.99 4.47
N GLN A 128 -10.44 -13.23 3.45
CA GLN A 128 -11.51 -12.33 3.06
C GLN A 128 -12.74 -12.58 3.94
N VAL A 129 -12.88 -11.79 5.00
CA VAL A 129 -13.95 -11.95 6.01
C VAL A 129 -15.27 -11.27 5.63
N SER A 130 -15.28 -10.45 4.59
CA SER A 130 -16.50 -9.84 4.04
C SER A 130 -16.33 -9.49 2.56
N HIS A 131 -17.38 -9.58 1.75
CA HIS A 131 -17.34 -9.23 0.31
C HIS A 131 -18.14 -7.96 -0.03
N HIS A 132 -19.22 -7.67 0.70
CA HIS A 132 -20.06 -6.49 0.51
C HIS A 132 -20.38 -5.81 1.87
N PRO A 133 -19.56 -4.85 2.32
CA PRO A 133 -18.35 -4.32 1.67
C PRO A 133 -17.14 -5.27 1.78
N PRO A 134 -16.13 -5.14 0.90
CA PRO A 134 -14.94 -5.99 0.95
C PRO A 134 -14.09 -5.68 2.19
N VAL A 135 -13.77 -6.73 2.96
CA VAL A 135 -12.85 -6.67 4.10
C VAL A 135 -11.93 -7.87 4.07
N SER A 136 -10.62 -7.61 4.05
CA SER A 136 -9.57 -8.62 4.21
C SER A 136 -8.94 -8.44 5.58
N ALA A 137 -8.90 -9.49 6.38
CA ALA A 137 -8.14 -9.53 7.63
C ALA A 137 -6.82 -10.27 7.38
N TYR A 138 -5.75 -9.84 8.05
CA TYR A 138 -4.45 -10.50 7.94
C TYR A 138 -3.71 -10.47 9.27
N TYR A 139 -2.83 -11.45 9.42
CA TYR A 139 -2.03 -11.70 10.60
C TYR A 139 -0.67 -12.24 10.17
N TYR A 140 0.38 -11.60 10.67
CA TYR A 140 1.76 -11.96 10.49
C TYR A 140 2.43 -12.07 11.85
N ALA A 141 3.15 -13.15 12.10
CA ALA A 141 3.88 -13.33 13.35
C ALA A 141 5.28 -13.90 13.09
N SER A 142 6.24 -13.34 13.80
CA SER A 142 7.60 -13.85 13.95
C SER A 142 7.92 -13.91 15.44
N PRO A 143 7.48 -15.00 16.13
CA PRO A 143 7.56 -15.10 17.59
C PRO A 143 8.98 -14.98 18.13
N GLU A 144 9.96 -15.65 17.49
CA GLU A 144 11.36 -15.61 17.90
C GLU A 144 11.97 -14.20 17.80
N ASN A 145 11.39 -13.33 16.97
CA ASN A 145 11.81 -11.94 16.80
C ASN A 145 10.90 -10.94 17.53
N ASN A 146 9.94 -11.42 18.31
CA ASN A 146 8.97 -10.60 19.02
C ASN A 146 8.15 -9.68 18.11
N ILE A 147 7.82 -10.10 16.89
CA ILE A 147 7.06 -9.28 15.94
C ILE A 147 5.68 -9.86 15.70
N LEU A 148 4.68 -8.99 15.81
CA LEU A 148 3.30 -9.28 15.49
C LEU A 148 2.74 -8.13 14.65
N ILE A 149 2.21 -8.42 13.46
CA ILE A 149 1.56 -7.44 12.58
C ILE A 149 0.20 -7.98 12.20
N TYR A 150 -0.86 -7.23 12.44
CA TYR A 150 -2.20 -7.67 12.09
C TYR A 150 -3.08 -6.47 11.76
N GLY A 151 -4.12 -6.69 10.98
CA GLY A 151 -4.97 -5.59 10.58
C GLY A 151 -6.08 -5.99 9.65
N THR A 152 -6.74 -4.96 9.12
CA THR A 152 -7.74 -5.14 8.06
C THR A 152 -7.48 -4.16 6.93
N LEU A 153 -7.72 -4.61 5.69
CA LEU A 153 -7.89 -3.75 4.53
C LEU A 153 -9.37 -3.70 4.17
N ARG A 154 -9.88 -2.49 3.95
CA ARG A 154 -11.28 -2.22 3.61
C ARG A 154 -11.34 -1.31 2.38
N PRO A 155 -10.94 -1.81 1.19
CA PRO A 155 -10.82 -0.99 0.00
C PRO A 155 -12.19 -0.54 -0.51
N LYS A 156 -12.33 0.76 -0.81
CA LYS A 156 -13.52 1.33 -1.45
C LYS A 156 -13.17 1.97 -2.78
N SER A 157 -13.32 1.21 -3.86
CA SER A 157 -13.02 1.68 -5.22
C SER A 157 -14.16 2.51 -5.81
N LYS A 158 -13.83 3.66 -6.40
CA LYS A 158 -14.76 4.61 -7.00
C LYS A 158 -14.26 5.13 -8.35
N PHE A 159 -15.17 5.28 -9.30
CA PHE A 159 -14.90 6.02 -10.53
C PHE A 159 -14.97 7.52 -10.26
N MET A 160 -13.98 8.28 -10.73
CA MET A 160 -13.80 9.71 -10.43
C MET A 160 -13.77 10.60 -11.70
N GLY A 161 -14.12 10.06 -12.86
CA GLY A 161 -14.03 10.75 -14.16
C GLY A 161 -12.79 10.31 -14.92
N ASN A 162 -11.83 11.20 -15.20
CA ASN A 162 -10.54 10.80 -15.77
C ASN A 162 -9.61 10.09 -14.76
N SER A 163 -10.17 9.51 -13.69
CA SER A 163 -9.43 8.75 -12.70
C SER A 163 -10.33 7.68 -12.07
N ALA A 164 -9.71 6.62 -11.56
CA ALA A 164 -10.33 5.68 -10.63
C ALA A 164 -9.52 5.69 -9.33
N GLY A 165 -10.20 5.76 -8.20
CA GLY A 165 -9.56 5.79 -6.88
C GLY A 165 -9.95 4.57 -6.06
N THR A 166 -9.04 4.04 -5.25
CA THR A 166 -9.34 3.07 -4.20
C THR A 166 -9.00 3.69 -2.86
N MET A 167 -10.04 3.98 -2.09
CA MET A 167 -9.89 4.52 -0.74
C MET A 167 -9.56 3.36 0.20
N MET A 168 -8.40 3.41 0.84
CA MET A 168 -7.90 2.34 1.69
C MET A 168 -8.29 2.61 3.13
N HIS A 169 -9.47 2.11 3.51
CA HIS A 169 -9.87 2.09 4.91
C HIS A 169 -9.28 0.87 5.62
N GLY A 170 -9.35 0.89 6.94
CA GLY A 170 -8.73 -0.13 7.79
C GLY A 170 -7.50 0.41 8.49
N GLU A 171 -6.83 -0.48 9.21
CA GLU A 171 -5.68 -0.16 10.04
C GLU A 171 -4.80 -1.41 10.16
N THR A 172 -3.49 -1.20 10.11
CA THR A 172 -2.47 -2.17 10.50
C THR A 172 -2.00 -1.82 11.91
N LYS A 173 -1.86 -2.84 12.75
CA LYS A 173 -1.22 -2.76 14.05
C LYS A 173 0.10 -3.50 14.00
N PHE A 174 1.17 -2.75 14.24
CA PHE A 174 2.48 -3.30 14.52
C PHE A 174 2.64 -3.46 16.03
N HIS A 175 3.04 -4.62 16.51
CA HIS A 175 3.29 -4.85 17.92
C HIS A 175 4.61 -5.60 18.14
N PHE A 176 5.43 -5.10 19.07
CA PHE A 176 6.60 -5.83 19.56
C PHE A 176 6.24 -6.57 20.86
N THR A 177 6.19 -7.90 20.83
CA THR A 177 5.63 -8.71 21.94
C THR A 177 6.47 -8.67 23.22
N ASN A 178 7.76 -8.31 23.12
CA ASN A 178 8.63 -8.07 24.27
C ASN A 178 8.43 -6.68 24.90
N ARG A 179 7.57 -5.83 24.32
CA ARG A 179 7.23 -4.49 24.80
C ARG A 179 5.71 -4.37 24.88
N PRO A 180 5.10 -4.88 25.97
CA PRO A 180 3.67 -4.81 26.16
C PRO A 180 3.14 -3.39 25.97
N ASP A 181 1.97 -3.26 25.36
CA ASP A 181 1.27 -2.01 25.06
C ASP A 181 1.95 -1.07 24.04
N GLU A 182 3.13 -1.42 23.53
CA GLU A 182 3.76 -0.69 22.44
C GLU A 182 3.20 -1.16 21.09
N VAL A 183 2.13 -0.50 20.66
CA VAL A 183 1.43 -0.77 19.40
C VAL A 183 1.52 0.45 18.49
N TYR A 184 1.96 0.23 17.25
CA TYR A 184 1.98 1.24 16.21
C TYR A 184 0.77 1.04 15.31
N ARG A 185 -0.15 2.01 15.32
CA ARG A 185 -1.35 2.02 14.49
C ARG A 185 -1.05 2.76 13.20
N ILE A 186 -1.20 2.07 12.08
CA ILE A 186 -0.76 2.52 10.76
C ILE A 186 -1.99 2.54 9.84
N THR A 187 -2.24 3.69 9.23
CA THR A 187 -3.23 3.82 8.14
C THR A 187 -2.56 3.61 6.78
N MET A 188 -3.35 3.45 5.72
CA MET A 188 -2.85 3.21 4.36
C MET A 188 -3.14 4.43 3.47
N PRO A 189 -2.28 4.76 2.50
CA PRO A 189 -2.57 5.75 1.49
C PRO A 189 -3.68 5.26 0.55
N ASN A 190 -4.29 6.20 -0.15
CA ASN A 190 -5.22 5.87 -1.21
C ASN A 190 -4.47 5.67 -2.53
N PHE A 191 -5.05 4.83 -3.40
CA PHE A 191 -4.50 4.56 -4.72
C PHE A 191 -5.32 5.24 -5.80
N TYR A 192 -4.66 5.85 -6.78
CA TYR A 192 -5.29 6.53 -7.89
C TYR A 192 -4.72 6.05 -9.22
N ALA A 193 -5.58 5.55 -10.11
CA ALA A 193 -5.27 5.39 -11.53
C ALA A 193 -5.73 6.65 -12.26
N ARG A 194 -4.77 7.45 -12.74
CA ARG A 194 -5.00 8.68 -13.51
C ARG A 194 -5.00 8.41 -15.01
N GLY A 195 -5.64 9.28 -15.79
CA GLY A 195 -5.55 9.25 -17.26
C GLY A 195 -6.30 8.10 -17.93
N ILE A 196 -7.26 7.48 -17.22
CA ILE A 196 -7.99 6.30 -17.72
C ILE A 196 -8.89 6.58 -18.93
N LEU A 197 -9.25 7.86 -19.17
CA LEU A 197 -10.00 8.30 -20.35
C LEU A 197 -9.11 9.07 -21.33
N PHE A 198 -8.35 10.03 -20.79
CA PHE A 198 -7.54 10.96 -21.56
C PHE A 198 -6.13 11.08 -20.95
N GLY A 199 -5.10 10.99 -21.80
CA GLY A 199 -3.69 11.04 -21.39
C GLY A 199 -3.03 9.67 -21.23
N LYS A 200 -1.89 9.64 -20.53
CA LYS A 200 -1.17 8.42 -20.16
C LYS A 200 -1.74 7.87 -18.85
N VAL A 201 -1.85 6.55 -18.75
CA VAL A 201 -2.33 5.91 -17.52
C VAL A 201 -1.18 5.85 -16.51
N VAL A 202 -1.42 6.38 -15.30
CA VAL A 202 -0.42 6.46 -14.22
C VAL A 202 -1.04 6.02 -12.89
N MET A 203 -0.29 5.26 -12.09
CA MET A 203 -0.66 4.94 -10.72
C MET A 203 0.01 5.92 -9.75
N GLU A 204 -0.78 6.52 -8.87
CA GLU A 204 -0.31 7.39 -7.80
C GLU A 204 -0.79 6.88 -6.44
N LEU A 205 0.08 6.99 -5.43
CA LEU A 205 -0.32 6.99 -4.03
C LEU A 205 -0.69 8.42 -3.65
N GLY A 206 -1.72 8.57 -2.82
CA GLY A 206 -2.18 9.89 -2.41
C GLY A 206 -2.75 9.92 -1.00
N ASP A 207 -3.00 11.15 -0.58
CA ASP A 207 -3.59 11.51 0.70
C ASP A 207 -2.70 11.26 1.92
N LYS A 208 -3.26 11.60 3.07
CA LYS A 208 -2.60 11.55 4.37
C LYS A 208 -2.56 10.11 4.90
N THR A 209 -1.42 9.73 5.44
CA THR A 209 -1.19 8.49 6.18
C THR A 209 -0.61 8.85 7.54
N THR A 210 -0.92 8.04 8.55
CA THR A 210 -0.47 8.22 9.93
C THR A 210 0.13 6.93 10.48
N ILE A 211 1.21 7.05 11.26
CA ILE A 211 1.70 6.02 12.17
C ILE A 211 1.64 6.60 13.58
N ILE A 212 0.96 5.96 14.51
CA ILE A 212 0.77 6.48 15.87
C ILE A 212 1.16 5.40 16.88
N CYS A 213 1.98 5.76 17.86
CA CYS A 213 2.29 4.90 19.00
C CYS A 213 2.03 5.66 20.30
N GLU A 214 0.85 5.42 20.89
CA GLU A 214 0.38 6.12 22.10
C GLU A 214 1.34 5.92 23.29
N LYS A 215 1.87 4.71 23.47
CA LYS A 215 2.80 4.37 24.55
C LYS A 215 4.06 5.23 24.55
N THR A 216 4.54 5.62 23.37
CA THR A 216 5.75 6.44 23.20
C THR A 216 5.42 7.92 23.00
N GLY A 217 4.15 8.28 22.81
CA GLY A 217 3.72 9.63 22.48
C GLY A 217 4.20 10.12 21.11
N LEU A 218 4.56 9.21 20.19
CA LEU A 218 5.10 9.53 18.87
C LEU A 218 4.06 9.33 17.77
N MET A 219 4.05 10.27 16.82
CA MET A 219 3.24 10.19 15.62
C MET A 219 4.07 10.56 14.38
N TYR A 220 3.89 9.81 13.29
CA TYR A 220 4.33 10.21 11.96
C TYR A 220 3.11 10.62 11.16
N GLU A 221 3.09 11.86 10.68
CA GLU A 221 2.11 12.34 9.73
C GLU A 221 2.78 12.52 8.38
N MET A 222 2.27 11.82 7.36
CA MET A 222 2.81 11.87 6.00
C MET A 222 1.72 12.18 4.99
N GLN A 223 2.10 12.99 4.00
CA GLN A 223 1.33 13.23 2.80
C GLN A 223 2.00 12.54 1.61
N PHE A 224 1.29 11.59 0.98
CA PHE A 224 1.62 11.19 -0.37
C PHE A 224 1.10 12.27 -1.34
N GLN A 225 2.02 12.91 -2.05
CA GLN A 225 1.68 14.00 -2.96
C GLN A 225 1.28 13.41 -4.32
N THR A 226 0.05 13.72 -4.72
CA THR A 226 -0.41 13.50 -6.10
C THR A 226 -0.01 14.69 -6.96
N LYS A 227 0.29 14.47 -8.23
CA LYS A 227 0.63 15.57 -9.14
C LYS A 227 -0.58 16.50 -9.31
N GLY A 228 -0.39 17.80 -9.06
CA GLY A 228 -1.38 18.83 -9.31
C GLY A 228 -1.53 19.14 -10.82
N TYR A 229 -2.62 19.81 -11.20
CA TYR A 229 -2.90 20.15 -12.60
C TYR A 229 -1.86 21.09 -13.25
N PHE A 230 -1.12 21.88 -12.46
CA PHE A 230 -0.20 22.91 -12.97
C PHE A 230 1.28 22.68 -12.60
N SER A 231 1.57 21.98 -11.49
CA SER A 231 2.92 21.66 -11.03
C SER A 231 2.88 20.45 -10.07
N GLY A 232 4.04 19.84 -9.82
CA GLY A 232 4.18 18.73 -8.87
C GLY A 232 5.08 17.60 -9.37
N ALA A 233 5.69 16.88 -8.44
CA ALA A 233 6.49 15.70 -8.71
C ALA A 233 5.66 14.44 -8.42
N TYR A 234 5.73 13.43 -9.31
CA TYR A 234 5.12 12.13 -9.04
C TYR A 234 5.81 11.44 -7.87
N ASN A 235 5.00 10.74 -7.07
CA ASN A 235 5.43 9.87 -5.98
C ASN A 235 6.22 10.58 -4.88
N SER A 236 6.10 11.91 -4.75
CA SER A 236 6.77 12.63 -3.67
C SER A 236 6.06 12.43 -2.34
N ILE A 237 6.84 12.25 -1.28
CA ILE A 237 6.36 12.18 0.10
C ILE A 237 6.91 13.37 0.89
N TYR A 238 6.10 13.84 1.83
CA TYR A 238 6.53 14.76 2.87
C TYR A 238 5.83 14.41 4.17
N GLY A 239 6.56 14.32 5.26
CA GLY A 239 5.97 14.04 6.56
C GLY A 239 6.88 14.41 7.72
N LYS A 240 6.30 14.47 8.92
CA LYS A 240 7.02 14.80 10.16
C LYS A 240 6.76 13.75 11.23
N ILE A 241 7.81 13.40 11.95
CA ILE A 241 7.68 12.68 13.23
C ILE A 241 7.54 13.73 14.31
N ILE A 242 6.45 13.67 15.07
CA ILE A 242 6.10 14.64 16.10
C ILE A 242 5.91 13.97 17.46
N LEU A 243 6.10 14.74 18.54
CA LEU A 243 5.60 14.42 19.86
C LEU A 243 4.12 14.83 19.96
N ILE A 244 3.24 13.88 20.27
CA ILE A 244 1.78 14.11 20.31
C ILE A 244 1.42 15.17 21.36
N SER A 245 2.09 15.15 22.51
CA SER A 245 1.78 16.04 23.63
C SER A 245 2.10 17.52 23.37
N THR A 246 3.12 17.81 22.57
CA THR A 246 3.61 19.17 22.32
C THR A 246 3.38 19.65 20.89
N GLY A 247 3.16 18.72 19.94
CA GLY A 247 3.18 19.01 18.52
C GLY A 247 4.58 19.30 17.97
N GLU A 248 5.63 19.15 18.78
CA GLU A 248 7.01 19.40 18.38
C GLU A 248 7.46 18.40 17.30
N ALA A 249 7.98 18.91 16.20
CA ALA A 249 8.57 18.09 15.14
C ALA A 249 10.00 17.68 15.50
N LEU A 250 10.21 16.37 15.66
CA LEU A 250 11.52 15.79 15.93
C LEU A 250 12.31 15.54 14.64
N PHE A 251 11.62 15.14 13.58
CA PHE A 251 12.23 14.83 12.28
C PHE A 251 11.31 15.21 11.14
N GLU A 252 11.91 15.58 10.01
CA GLU A 252 11.23 15.73 8.73
C GLU A 252 11.73 14.67 7.75
N ILE A 253 10.80 14.09 7.00
CA ILE A 253 11.07 13.06 6.00
C ILE A 253 10.47 13.54 4.69
N SER A 254 11.30 13.66 3.65
CA SER A 254 10.89 14.01 2.30
C SER A 254 11.64 13.16 1.28
N GLY A 255 11.08 13.01 0.08
CA GLY A 255 11.72 12.22 -0.98
C GLY A 255 10.70 11.59 -1.92
N LYS A 256 11.09 10.47 -2.53
CA LYS A 256 10.27 9.61 -3.39
C LYS A 256 10.53 8.15 -3.06
#